data_AF-F9PH84-F1
#
_entry.id   AF-F9PH84-F1
#
_cell.length_a   1.000
_cell.length_b   1.000
_cell.length_c   1.000
_cell.angle_alpha   90.00
_cell.angle_beta   90.00
_cell.angle_gamma   90.00
#
_symmetry.space_group_name_H-M   'P 1'
#
loop_
_entity.id
_entity.type
_entity.pdbx_description
1 polymer ?
#
loop_
_entity_poly.entity_id
_entity_poly.type
_entity_poly.pdbx_seq_one_letter_code
_entity_poly.pdbx_strand_id
1 'polypeptide(L)'
;MKWQDNDLGGGRGDLFDETLGKSMRWWATETSDGRLLLRRSVMIRCCALLVLAVGAPGVVYNTLPLMSPYITEFEANDAMIWVIMFGIPVVWAINTLRRRTVLSQDGIAMRRLLFTERRPWESVASRFTLSTLNLTDGPSSYGGFIERTRISIENGDGDDAIRLPGCVIGMTWGSSEDRAAAAVGDLQYYIYARGWGVSEEAAVSEDPHLVAARGRHGAEKMLQRSRLVFCTPLWRRVKEHLCNGGLFLIGMGVLFLVIGGQQLFFETKPLSGSDMAFAVLFLLLGPVTMAYPLYKIYECFPRVVVDEQGIRVGRRSCVWPESRSGLFVAGDRIFVVYGNGKHLALDGAGVTWGSFQRRQEQLVARCEAIWLWGVAHGATRETGRYVPLGNAGMQEERETLERGIGLAVPHRGQPA
;
A
#
# COMPACT_ATOMS: atom_id res chain seq x y z
N MET A 1 0.24 6.14 -31.25
CA MET A 1 1.55 5.86 -30.60
C MET A 1 2.39 5.03 -31.56
N LYS A 2 3.62 5.47 -31.90
CA LYS A 2 4.60 4.63 -32.60
C LYS A 2 5.32 3.79 -31.54
N TRP A 3 5.18 2.47 -31.63
CA TRP A 3 5.86 1.53 -30.73
C TRP A 3 7.27 1.25 -31.28
N GLN A 4 8.29 1.39 -30.43
CA GLN A 4 9.69 1.12 -30.76
C GLN A 4 10.02 -0.30 -30.29
N ASP A 5 10.52 -1.14 -31.20
CA ASP A 5 11.00 -2.49 -30.87
C ASP A 5 12.23 -2.42 -29.97
N ASN A 6 12.11 -2.88 -28.72
CA ASN A 6 13.18 -2.89 -27.74
C ASN A 6 13.89 -4.25 -27.70
N ASP A 7 14.81 -4.45 -28.64
CA ASP A 7 15.51 -5.71 -28.89
C ASP A 7 16.84 -5.86 -28.10
N LEU A 8 16.87 -5.48 -26.82
CA LEU A 8 18.09 -5.45 -26.00
C LEU A 8 18.29 -6.66 -25.06
N GLY A 9 17.58 -7.77 -25.27
CA GLY A 9 17.69 -8.98 -24.44
C GLY A 9 18.15 -10.22 -25.22
N GLY A 10 19.46 -10.52 -25.18
CA GLY A 10 20.03 -11.76 -25.75
C GLY A 10 19.65 -12.99 -24.93
N GLY A 11 18.81 -13.86 -25.47
CA GLY A 11 18.46 -15.16 -24.88
C GLY A 11 17.62 -16.00 -25.83
N ARG A 12 18.16 -17.16 -26.23
CA ARG A 12 17.66 -18.13 -27.22
C ARG A 12 16.25 -18.68 -26.86
N GLY A 13 15.41 -18.91 -27.87
CA GLY A 13 14.10 -19.60 -27.79
C GLY A 13 14.22 -21.00 -27.18
N ASP A 14 13.18 -21.58 -26.55
CA ASP A 14 11.89 -21.90 -27.18
C ASP A 14 10.70 -21.87 -26.21
N LEU A 15 9.49 -21.86 -26.81
CA LEU A 15 8.19 -22.28 -26.26
C LEU A 15 7.44 -21.37 -25.27
N PHE A 16 7.44 -20.04 -25.45
CA PHE A 16 6.47 -19.15 -24.78
C PHE A 16 5.98 -18.04 -25.73
N ASP A 17 4.66 -17.82 -25.68
CA ASP A 17 3.78 -17.08 -26.59
C ASP A 17 4.30 -15.70 -27.05
N GLU A 18 4.11 -15.36 -28.33
CA GLU A 18 4.53 -14.10 -29.00
C GLU A 18 3.97 -12.83 -28.33
N THR A 19 3.03 -12.98 -27.39
CA THR A 19 2.31 -11.91 -26.72
C THR A 19 2.99 -11.38 -25.44
N LEU A 20 3.91 -12.14 -24.84
CA LEU A 20 4.62 -11.73 -23.62
C LEU A 20 6.00 -11.15 -23.97
N GLY A 21 6.19 -9.84 -23.80
CA GLY A 21 7.48 -9.18 -24.06
C GLY A 21 8.65 -9.80 -23.29
N LYS A 22 9.85 -9.79 -23.90
CA LYS A 22 11.08 -10.42 -23.34
C LYS A 22 11.37 -9.97 -21.90
N SER A 23 10.99 -8.74 -21.54
CA SER A 23 11.20 -8.15 -20.22
C SER A 23 10.37 -8.81 -19.09
N MET A 24 9.27 -9.49 -19.43
CA MET A 24 8.31 -10.07 -18.48
C MET A 24 8.58 -11.55 -18.17
N ARG A 25 9.44 -12.22 -18.94
CA ARG A 25 9.62 -13.70 -18.97
C ARG A 25 10.01 -14.34 -17.63
N TRP A 26 10.69 -13.61 -16.74
CA TRP A 26 11.24 -14.15 -15.49
C TRP A 26 10.34 -14.01 -14.25
N TRP A 27 9.24 -13.27 -14.39
CA TRP A 27 8.38 -12.90 -13.26
C TRP A 27 6.89 -12.82 -13.60
N ALA A 28 6.51 -12.90 -14.88
CA ALA A 28 5.13 -13.07 -15.33
C ALA A 28 4.88 -14.48 -15.87
N THR A 29 3.67 -15.00 -15.69
CA THR A 29 3.24 -16.30 -16.22
C THR A 29 1.79 -16.21 -16.62
N GLU A 30 1.49 -16.46 -17.90
CA GLU A 30 0.11 -16.61 -18.35
C GLU A 30 -0.43 -17.99 -17.97
N THR A 31 -1.66 -18.03 -17.45
CA THR A 31 -2.39 -19.26 -17.19
C THR A 31 -3.26 -19.63 -18.39
N SER A 32 -3.58 -20.93 -18.53
CA SER A 32 -4.53 -21.45 -19.54
C SER A 32 -5.84 -20.69 -19.63
N ASP A 33 -6.29 -20.09 -18.52
CA ASP A 33 -7.55 -19.36 -18.42
C ASP A 33 -7.44 -17.89 -18.90
N GLY A 34 -6.34 -17.52 -19.57
CA GLY A 34 -6.08 -16.16 -20.05
C GLY A 34 -5.76 -15.12 -18.97
N ARG A 35 -5.43 -15.56 -17.74
CA ARG A 35 -5.00 -14.68 -16.64
C ARG A 35 -3.49 -14.54 -16.60
N LEU A 36 -3.00 -13.33 -16.30
CA LEU A 36 -1.57 -13.06 -16.17
C LEU A 36 -1.16 -12.99 -14.70
N LEU A 37 -0.23 -13.85 -14.28
CA LEU A 37 0.30 -13.92 -12.91
C LEU A 37 1.66 -13.26 -12.80
N LEU A 38 1.76 -12.18 -12.06
CA LEU A 38 3.02 -11.53 -11.69
C LEU A 38 3.47 -12.06 -10.32
N ARG A 39 4.66 -12.68 -10.28
CA ARG A 39 5.25 -13.31 -9.10
C ARG A 39 6.65 -12.76 -8.85
N ARG A 40 7.18 -12.94 -7.63
CA ARG A 40 8.62 -12.71 -7.41
C ARG A 40 9.46 -13.67 -8.25
N SER A 41 10.72 -13.27 -8.50
CA SER A 41 11.69 -14.09 -9.22
C SER A 41 11.77 -15.52 -8.67
N VAL A 42 12.04 -16.47 -9.57
CA VAL A 42 12.15 -17.91 -9.24
C VAL A 42 13.17 -18.12 -8.10
N MET A 43 14.32 -17.45 -8.16
CA MET A 43 15.37 -17.52 -7.13
C MET A 43 14.85 -17.19 -5.73
N ILE A 44 14.14 -16.07 -5.57
CA ILE A 44 13.61 -15.67 -4.26
C ILE A 44 12.55 -16.66 -3.76
N ARG A 45 11.76 -17.25 -4.66
CA ARG A 45 10.80 -18.30 -4.31
C ARG A 45 11.50 -19.58 -3.84
N CYS A 46 12.58 -19.99 -4.50
CA CYS A 46 13.40 -21.12 -4.06
C CYS A 46 14.03 -20.86 -2.68
N CYS A 47 14.60 -19.67 -2.45
CA CYS A 47 15.11 -19.29 -1.13
C CYS A 47 14.01 -19.33 -0.06
N ALA A 48 12.82 -18.81 -0.36
CA ALA A 48 11.68 -18.86 0.56
C ALA A 48 11.25 -20.32 0.85
N LEU A 49 11.26 -21.21 -0.14
CA LEU A 49 10.97 -22.63 0.07
C LEU A 49 12.01 -23.30 0.98
N LEU A 50 13.30 -23.01 0.80
CA LEU A 50 14.37 -23.51 1.69
C LEU A 50 14.17 -23.02 3.13
N VAL A 51 13.85 -21.73 3.29
CA VAL A 51 13.55 -21.16 4.62
C VAL A 51 12.34 -21.83 5.26
N LEU A 52 11.29 -22.18 4.51
CA LEU A 52 10.16 -22.94 5.04
C LEU A 52 10.53 -24.37 5.41
N ALA A 53 11.32 -25.05 4.58
CA ALA A 53 11.72 -26.43 4.79
C ALA A 53 12.53 -26.60 6.08
N VAL A 54 13.36 -25.60 6.43
CA VAL A 54 14.15 -25.62 7.67
C VAL A 54 13.39 -24.99 8.84
N GLY A 55 12.77 -23.83 8.60
CA GLY A 55 12.18 -23.02 9.65
C GLY A 55 10.88 -23.60 10.21
N ALA A 56 10.02 -24.23 9.39
CA ALA A 56 8.75 -24.78 9.89
C ALA A 56 8.98 -25.96 10.85
N PRO A 57 9.84 -26.96 10.54
CA PRO A 57 10.23 -27.98 11.51
C PRO A 57 10.89 -27.38 12.76
N GLY A 58 11.76 -26.37 12.59
CA GLY A 58 12.38 -25.66 13.70
C GLY A 58 11.37 -25.02 14.65
N VAL A 59 10.35 -24.34 14.13
CA VAL A 59 9.25 -23.79 14.96
C VAL A 59 8.52 -24.92 15.68
N VAL A 60 8.09 -25.96 14.96
CA VAL A 60 7.29 -27.05 15.55
C VAL A 60 8.07 -27.77 16.67
N TYR A 61 9.33 -28.12 16.41
CA TYR A 61 10.20 -28.79 17.38
C TYR A 61 10.37 -27.96 18.66
N ASN A 62 10.57 -26.65 18.54
CA ASN A 62 10.79 -25.78 19.69
C ASN A 62 9.48 -25.33 20.37
N THR A 63 8.33 -25.38 19.70
CA THR A 63 7.02 -25.14 20.35
C THR A 63 6.52 -26.34 21.15
N LEU A 64 6.92 -27.57 20.81
CA LEU A 64 6.43 -28.78 21.49
C LEU A 64 6.77 -28.79 23.00
N PRO A 65 8.00 -28.44 23.43
CA PRO A 65 8.33 -28.28 24.85
C PRO A 65 7.46 -27.24 25.57
N LEU A 66 7.12 -26.11 24.92
CA LEU A 66 6.29 -25.04 25.51
C LEU A 66 4.87 -25.50 25.87
N MET A 67 4.42 -26.61 25.29
CA MET A 67 3.11 -27.20 25.57
C MET A 67 3.17 -28.23 26.72
N SER A 68 4.36 -28.54 27.22
CA SER A 68 4.57 -29.47 28.32
C SER A 68 4.29 -28.77 29.66
N PRO A 69 3.47 -29.37 30.55
CA PRO A 69 3.24 -28.83 31.89
C PRO A 69 4.45 -28.99 32.83
N TYR A 70 5.52 -29.67 32.38
CA TYR A 70 6.73 -29.95 33.17
C TYR A 70 7.95 -29.14 32.75
N ILE A 71 7.78 -28.14 31.86
CA ILE A 71 8.89 -27.32 31.37
C ILE A 71 9.38 -26.36 32.46
N THR A 72 10.69 -26.26 32.64
CA THR A 72 11.28 -25.26 33.54
C THR A 72 11.21 -23.85 32.91
N GLU A 73 11.20 -22.79 33.71
CA GLU A 73 11.19 -21.41 33.19
C GLU A 73 12.38 -21.13 32.25
N PHE A 74 13.53 -21.73 32.54
CA PHE A 74 14.73 -21.62 31.70
C PHE A 74 14.56 -22.29 30.34
N GLU A 75 14.07 -23.53 30.30
CA GLU A 75 13.80 -24.27 29.05
C GLU A 75 12.68 -23.61 28.23
N ALA A 76 11.69 -23.01 28.90
CA ALA A 76 10.62 -22.28 28.21
C ALA A 76 11.15 -21.02 27.53
N ASN A 77 12.04 -20.27 28.18
CA ASN A 77 12.65 -19.08 27.59
C ASN A 77 13.59 -19.44 26.42
N ASP A 78 14.42 -20.49 26.56
CA ASP A 78 15.29 -20.96 25.47
C ASP A 78 14.47 -21.46 24.27
N ALA A 79 13.42 -22.26 24.51
CA ALA A 79 12.48 -22.69 23.48
C ALA A 79 11.82 -21.48 22.79
N MET A 80 11.44 -20.44 23.54
CA MET A 80 10.85 -19.21 22.99
C MET A 80 11.82 -18.47 22.05
N ILE A 81 13.10 -18.36 22.41
CA ILE A 81 14.14 -17.77 21.55
C ILE A 81 14.20 -18.48 20.21
N TRP A 82 14.27 -19.83 20.22
CA TRP A 82 14.32 -20.62 19.00
C TRP A 82 13.04 -20.52 18.16
N VAL A 83 11.87 -20.50 18.82
CA VAL A 83 10.58 -20.29 18.15
C VAL A 83 10.54 -18.94 17.44
N ILE A 84 11.03 -17.87 18.08
CA ILE A 84 11.08 -16.54 17.47
C ILE A 84 12.10 -16.51 16.31
N MET A 85 13.29 -17.09 16.52
CA MET A 85 14.37 -17.18 15.52
C MET A 85 13.94 -17.89 14.24
N PHE A 86 13.22 -19.01 14.34
CA PHE A 86 12.70 -19.72 13.17
C PHE A 86 11.39 -19.13 12.65
N GLY A 87 10.54 -18.60 13.53
CA GLY A 87 9.23 -18.05 13.19
C GLY A 87 9.31 -16.83 12.29
N ILE A 88 10.25 -15.91 12.55
CA ILE A 88 10.41 -14.68 11.77
C ILE A 88 10.76 -14.98 10.28
N PRO A 89 11.79 -15.80 9.95
CA PRO A 89 12.06 -16.26 8.59
C PRO A 89 10.89 -17.01 7.96
N VAL A 90 10.20 -17.87 8.72
CA VAL A 90 9.02 -18.61 8.23
C VAL A 90 7.93 -17.64 7.77
N VAL A 91 7.58 -16.65 8.59
CA VAL A 91 6.56 -15.64 8.22
C VAL A 91 6.99 -14.84 6.99
N TRP A 92 8.27 -14.47 6.89
CA TRP A 92 8.82 -13.83 5.70
C TRP A 92 8.67 -14.71 4.45
N ALA A 93 8.95 -16.00 4.57
CA ALA A 93 8.89 -16.94 3.47
C ALA A 93 7.45 -17.18 3.00
N ILE A 94 6.50 -17.38 3.93
CA ILE A 94 5.05 -17.47 3.63
C ILE A 94 4.59 -16.19 2.91
N ASN A 95 4.97 -15.01 3.42
CA ASN A 95 4.63 -13.73 2.81
C ASN A 95 5.20 -13.61 1.39
N THR A 96 6.44 -14.06 1.19
CA THR A 96 7.11 -14.02 -0.10
C THR A 96 6.43 -14.91 -1.14
N LEU A 97 5.99 -16.10 -0.75
CA LEU A 97 5.28 -17.04 -1.63
C LEU A 97 3.83 -16.64 -1.91
N ARG A 98 3.15 -16.02 -0.93
CA ARG A 98 1.76 -15.54 -1.12
C ARG A 98 1.65 -14.27 -1.96
N ARG A 99 2.72 -13.46 -2.03
CA ARG A 99 2.74 -12.21 -2.80
C ARG A 99 2.69 -12.48 -4.30
N ARG A 100 1.53 -12.24 -4.90
CA ARG A 100 1.34 -12.30 -6.36
C ARG A 100 0.31 -11.28 -6.81
N THR A 101 0.50 -10.74 -8.00
CA THR A 101 -0.52 -9.93 -8.69
C THR A 101 -1.12 -10.78 -9.79
N VAL A 102 -2.45 -10.78 -9.91
CA VAL A 102 -3.18 -11.51 -10.95
C VAL A 102 -3.93 -10.47 -11.77
N LEU A 103 -3.63 -10.39 -13.06
CA LEU A 103 -4.39 -9.59 -14.01
C LEU A 103 -5.38 -10.52 -14.73
N SER A 104 -6.60 -10.02 -14.89
CA SER A 104 -7.71 -10.74 -15.51
C SER A 104 -8.60 -9.73 -16.24
N GLN A 105 -9.54 -10.22 -17.04
CA GLN A 105 -10.54 -9.36 -17.70
C GLN A 105 -11.27 -8.43 -16.71
N ASP A 106 -11.55 -8.90 -15.50
CA ASP A 106 -12.28 -8.11 -14.52
C ASP A 106 -11.42 -7.12 -13.70
N GLY A 107 -10.13 -7.01 -13.99
CA GLY A 107 -9.19 -6.12 -13.27
C GLY A 107 -7.99 -6.84 -12.65
N ILE A 108 -7.41 -6.17 -11.66
CA ILE A 108 -6.16 -6.56 -10.99
C ILE A 108 -6.45 -7.05 -9.58
N ALA A 109 -6.05 -8.29 -9.28
CA ALA A 109 -6.08 -8.87 -7.94
C ALA A 109 -4.66 -8.97 -7.35
N MET A 110 -4.35 -8.09 -6.42
CA MET A 110 -3.11 -8.05 -5.65
C MET A 110 -3.24 -8.90 -4.39
N ARG A 111 -2.55 -10.04 -4.34
CA ARG A 111 -2.50 -10.90 -3.15
C ARG A 111 -1.25 -10.59 -2.33
N ARG A 112 -1.45 -10.40 -1.03
CA ARG A 112 -0.43 -10.25 0.02
C ARG A 112 -0.72 -11.26 1.14
N LEU A 113 0.15 -11.34 2.15
CA LEU A 113 0.07 -12.36 3.22
C LEU A 113 -1.35 -12.53 3.81
N LEU A 114 -1.97 -11.43 4.21
CA LEU A 114 -3.25 -11.42 4.92
C LEU A 114 -4.43 -10.92 4.06
N PHE A 115 -4.18 -10.40 2.85
CA PHE A 115 -5.20 -9.68 2.09
C PHE A 115 -5.09 -9.91 0.60
N THR A 116 -6.24 -9.97 -0.06
CA THR A 116 -6.35 -9.86 -1.52
C THR A 116 -7.12 -8.58 -1.82
N GLU A 117 -6.48 -7.64 -2.50
CA GLU A 117 -7.11 -6.42 -2.98
C GLU A 117 -7.41 -6.57 -4.47
N ARG A 118 -8.68 -6.41 -4.85
CA ARG A 118 -9.12 -6.42 -6.25
C ARG A 118 -9.48 -5.00 -6.67
N ARG A 119 -8.96 -4.57 -7.82
CA ARG A 119 -9.21 -3.26 -8.43
C ARG A 119 -9.75 -3.45 -9.85
N PRO A 120 -10.88 -2.84 -10.22
CA PRO A 120 -11.37 -2.86 -11.60
C PRO A 120 -10.46 -2.02 -12.50
N TRP A 121 -10.43 -2.32 -13.79
CA TRP A 121 -9.59 -1.61 -14.78
C TRP A 121 -9.91 -0.11 -14.87
N GLU A 122 -11.17 0.27 -14.65
CA GLU A 122 -11.64 1.66 -14.51
C GLU A 122 -10.85 2.49 -13.49
N SER A 123 -10.30 1.84 -12.47
CA SER A 123 -9.52 2.52 -11.44
C SER A 123 -8.00 2.47 -11.65
N VAL A 124 -7.51 1.81 -12.71
CA VAL A 124 -6.08 1.43 -12.80
C VAL A 124 -5.42 1.71 -14.17
N ALA A 125 -6.15 1.65 -15.28
CA ALA A 125 -5.54 1.55 -16.61
C ALA A 125 -4.58 2.71 -16.98
N SER A 126 -4.88 3.95 -16.58
CA SER A 126 -4.05 5.13 -16.84
C SER A 126 -2.97 5.40 -15.78
N ARG A 127 -2.79 4.50 -14.79
CA ARG A 127 -2.13 4.82 -13.50
C ARG A 127 -0.95 3.93 -13.13
N PHE A 128 -0.40 3.20 -14.09
CA PHE A 128 0.85 2.47 -13.87
C PHE A 128 2.02 3.45 -13.82
N THR A 129 2.63 3.57 -12.66
CA THR A 129 3.82 4.40 -12.42
C THR A 129 4.98 3.51 -11.97
N LEU A 130 6.21 4.01 -12.16
CA LEU A 130 7.39 3.36 -11.62
C LEU A 130 7.69 3.95 -10.25
N SER A 131 7.72 3.10 -9.23
CA SER A 131 8.27 3.45 -7.92
C SER A 131 9.71 2.97 -7.85
N THR A 132 10.64 3.89 -8.07
CA THR A 132 12.07 3.65 -7.85
C THR A 132 12.37 3.96 -6.38
N LEU A 133 12.73 2.93 -5.61
CA LEU A 133 13.31 3.18 -4.28
C LEU A 133 14.78 3.50 -4.48
N ASN A 134 15.08 4.79 -4.63
CA ASN A 134 16.44 5.28 -4.60
C ASN A 134 16.91 5.34 -3.13
N LEU A 135 17.87 4.50 -2.77
CA LEU A 135 18.55 4.52 -1.47
C LEU A 135 19.57 5.70 -1.36
N THR A 136 19.37 6.77 -2.14
CA THR A 136 20.34 7.85 -2.35
C THR A 136 20.22 9.00 -1.35
N ASP A 137 19.11 9.17 -0.62
CA ASP A 137 18.86 10.36 0.21
C ASP A 137 19.48 10.26 1.62
N GLY A 138 20.72 9.75 1.69
CA GLY A 138 21.53 9.68 2.91
C GLY A 138 22.90 10.34 2.69
N PRO A 139 23.44 11.16 3.63
CA PRO A 139 24.66 11.96 3.42
C PRO A 139 25.98 11.20 3.23
N SER A 140 25.96 9.86 3.14
CA SER A 140 27.15 9.02 3.21
C SER A 140 27.10 7.90 2.17
N SER A 141 27.10 8.27 0.89
CA SER A 141 26.99 7.33 -0.23
C SER A 141 28.30 7.24 -1.02
N TYR A 142 29.23 6.39 -0.56
CA TYR A 142 30.33 5.86 -1.35
C TYR A 142 30.08 4.37 -1.65
N GLY A 143 29.90 4.03 -2.93
CA GLY A 143 30.15 2.68 -3.46
C GLY A 143 28.97 1.70 -3.53
N GLY A 144 28.54 1.39 -4.77
CA GLY A 144 27.83 0.15 -5.14
C GLY A 144 26.39 0.00 -4.66
N PHE A 145 25.41 0.57 -5.38
CA PHE A 145 24.01 0.63 -4.91
C PHE A 145 23.08 -0.37 -5.61
N ILE A 146 22.16 -0.94 -4.82
CA ILE A 146 21.04 -1.77 -5.28
C ILE A 146 19.87 -0.85 -5.60
N GLU A 147 19.66 -0.53 -6.87
CA GLU A 147 18.40 0.09 -7.31
C GLU A 147 17.27 -0.93 -7.28
N ARG A 148 16.16 -0.58 -6.65
CA ARG A 148 14.98 -1.44 -6.61
C ARG A 148 13.79 -0.73 -7.23
N THR A 149 13.57 -1.00 -8.51
CA THR A 149 12.42 -0.47 -9.25
C THR A 149 11.24 -1.42 -9.13
N ARG A 150 10.09 -0.90 -8.73
CA ARG A 150 8.83 -1.66 -8.67
C ARG A 150 7.74 -0.94 -9.43
N ILE A 151 6.96 -1.71 -10.17
CA ILE A 151 5.72 -1.20 -10.77
C ILE A 151 4.74 -0.88 -9.63
N SER A 152 4.19 0.33 -9.65
CA SER A 152 3.17 0.80 -8.73
C SER A 152 1.95 1.29 -9.47
N ILE A 153 0.82 1.33 -8.77
CA ILE A 153 -0.40 2.00 -9.21
C ILE A 153 -0.56 3.25 -8.34
N GLU A 154 -0.69 4.42 -8.96
CA GLU A 154 -1.02 5.64 -8.21
C GLU A 154 -2.45 5.58 -7.67
N ASN A 155 -2.62 5.84 -6.37
CA ASN A 155 -3.92 5.80 -5.69
C ASN A 155 -4.30 7.20 -5.17
N GLY A 156 -5.00 7.95 -6.02
CA GLY A 156 -5.32 9.34 -5.79
C GLY A 156 -4.15 10.24 -6.11
N ASP A 157 -3.19 10.31 -5.18
CA ASP A 157 -2.06 11.23 -5.24
C ASP A 157 -0.72 10.47 -5.30
N GLY A 158 0.31 11.12 -5.82
CA GLY A 158 1.63 10.51 -6.07
C GLY A 158 2.33 10.01 -4.80
N ASP A 159 1.90 10.48 -3.63
CA ASP A 159 2.40 10.05 -2.32
C ASP A 159 1.90 8.65 -1.89
N ASP A 160 0.86 8.12 -2.54
CA ASP A 160 0.21 6.85 -2.17
C ASP A 160 0.27 5.84 -3.33
N ALA A 161 1.50 5.54 -3.75
CA ALA A 161 1.76 4.52 -4.75
C ALA A 161 1.53 3.09 -4.19
N ILE A 162 0.60 2.35 -4.78
CA ILE A 162 0.35 0.93 -4.49
C ILE A 162 1.37 0.08 -5.25
N ARG A 163 2.40 -0.40 -4.55
CA ARG A 163 3.41 -1.27 -5.15
C ARG A 163 2.83 -2.65 -5.49
N LEU A 164 2.95 -3.08 -6.74
CA LEU A 164 2.43 -4.38 -7.18
C LEU A 164 3.23 -5.53 -6.55
N PRO A 165 2.56 -6.46 -5.84
CA PRO A 165 3.23 -7.65 -5.31
C PRO A 165 3.83 -8.50 -6.43
N GLY A 166 5.13 -8.80 -6.32
CA GLY A 166 5.85 -9.69 -7.24
C GLY A 166 6.63 -8.95 -8.33
N CYS A 167 6.26 -7.71 -8.66
CA CYS A 167 6.88 -6.89 -9.72
C CYS A 167 8.14 -6.17 -9.21
N VAL A 168 9.16 -6.93 -8.80
CA VAL A 168 10.46 -6.36 -8.42
C VAL A 168 11.41 -6.54 -9.60
N ILE A 169 11.80 -5.42 -10.20
CA ILE A 169 12.65 -5.39 -11.39
C ILE A 169 14.00 -4.80 -10.94
N GLY A 170 15.07 -5.57 -11.11
CA GLY A 170 16.43 -5.20 -10.68
C GLY A 170 16.81 -5.70 -9.28
N MET A 171 17.76 -6.64 -9.25
CA MET A 171 18.70 -6.92 -8.15
C MET A 171 20.13 -7.05 -8.73
N THR A 172 20.34 -6.47 -9.92
CA THR A 172 21.56 -6.62 -10.72
C THR A 172 22.26 -5.28 -10.77
N TRP A 173 23.59 -5.28 -10.72
CA TRP A 173 24.42 -4.11 -10.97
C TRP A 173 24.04 -3.47 -12.33
N GLY A 174 23.66 -2.18 -12.34
CA GLY A 174 23.28 -1.40 -13.53
C GLY A 174 21.87 -0.81 -13.51
N SER A 175 21.60 0.16 -14.40
CA SER A 175 20.32 0.91 -14.52
C SER A 175 19.12 -0.04 -14.56
N SER A 176 18.36 -0.06 -13.47
CA SER A 176 17.16 -0.88 -13.32
C SER A 176 15.91 -0.23 -13.91
N GLU A 177 15.98 1.08 -14.17
CA GLU A 177 14.89 1.93 -14.62
C GLU A 177 14.46 1.59 -16.05
N ASP A 178 15.41 1.46 -16.99
CA ASP A 178 15.12 1.15 -18.39
C ASP A 178 14.39 -0.19 -18.56
N ARG A 179 14.79 -1.20 -17.77
CA ARG A 179 14.15 -2.52 -17.78
C ARG A 179 12.75 -2.47 -17.16
N ALA A 180 12.55 -1.63 -16.16
CA ALA A 180 11.25 -1.45 -15.54
C ALA A 180 10.30 -0.66 -16.44
N ALA A 181 10.80 0.35 -17.15
CA ALA A 181 10.05 1.10 -18.15
C ALA A 181 9.63 0.20 -19.32
N ALA A 182 10.54 -0.62 -19.85
CA ALA A 182 10.21 -1.62 -20.86
C ALA A 182 9.14 -2.61 -20.38
N ALA A 183 9.26 -3.09 -19.13
CA ALA A 183 8.27 -3.98 -18.53
C ALA A 183 6.89 -3.33 -18.32
N VAL A 184 6.83 -2.04 -18.00
CA VAL A 184 5.56 -1.30 -17.94
C VAL A 184 4.97 -1.16 -19.32
N GLY A 185 5.78 -0.85 -20.34
CA GLY A 185 5.34 -0.79 -21.74
C GLY A 185 4.76 -2.12 -22.23
N ASP A 186 5.48 -3.22 -22.01
CA ASP A 186 5.03 -4.57 -22.37
C ASP A 186 3.72 -4.95 -21.64
N LEU A 187 3.59 -4.58 -20.37
CA LEU A 187 2.38 -4.81 -19.58
C LEU A 187 1.19 -4.01 -20.13
N GLN A 188 1.40 -2.74 -20.47
CA GLN A 188 0.37 -1.87 -21.05
C GLN A 188 -0.06 -2.40 -22.43
N TYR A 189 0.90 -2.82 -23.26
CA TYR A 189 0.62 -3.44 -24.55
C TYR A 189 -0.20 -4.72 -24.41
N TYR A 190 0.15 -5.58 -23.45
CA TYR A 190 -0.59 -6.81 -23.17
C TYR A 190 -2.06 -6.53 -22.78
N ILE A 191 -2.29 -5.53 -21.92
CA ILE A 191 -3.64 -5.11 -21.51
C ILE A 191 -4.43 -4.58 -22.72
N TYR A 192 -3.79 -3.77 -23.55
CA TYR A 192 -4.39 -3.22 -24.78
C TYR A 192 -4.75 -4.33 -25.77
N ALA A 193 -3.81 -5.23 -26.08
CA ALA A 193 -4.01 -6.33 -27.02
C ALA A 193 -5.14 -7.29 -26.59
N ARG A 194 -5.38 -7.43 -25.27
CA ARG A 194 -6.48 -8.24 -24.73
C ARG A 194 -7.81 -7.49 -24.63
N GLY A 195 -7.86 -6.21 -24.98
CA GLY A 195 -9.08 -5.40 -24.88
C GLY A 195 -9.60 -5.24 -23.45
N TRP A 196 -8.72 -5.33 -22.44
CA TRP A 196 -9.10 -5.17 -21.04
C TRP A 196 -9.20 -3.70 -20.60
N GLY A 197 -8.80 -2.77 -21.47
CA GLY A 197 -8.96 -1.34 -21.26
C GLY A 197 -10.43 -0.92 -21.24
N VAL A 198 -10.72 0.19 -20.56
CA VAL A 198 -12.06 0.79 -20.52
C VAL A 198 -12.32 1.48 -21.84
N SER A 199 -13.41 1.11 -22.53
CA SER A 199 -13.94 1.89 -23.65
C SER A 199 -14.42 3.25 -23.13
N GLU A 200 -14.09 4.34 -23.82
CA GLU A 200 -14.52 5.71 -23.46
C GLU A 200 -16.04 5.82 -23.24
N GLU A 201 -16.84 4.96 -23.88
CA GLU A 201 -18.30 4.92 -23.76
C GLU A 201 -18.81 4.35 -22.42
N ALA A 202 -18.07 3.45 -21.77
CA ALA A 202 -18.42 2.92 -20.45
C ALA A 202 -18.13 3.93 -19.31
N ALA A 203 -17.21 4.87 -19.55
CA ALA A 203 -16.82 5.91 -18.60
C ALA A 203 -17.85 7.08 -18.47
N VAL A 204 -18.96 6.99 -19.20
CA VAL A 204 -19.99 8.06 -19.30
C VAL A 204 -21.23 7.78 -18.43
N SER A 205 -21.42 6.55 -17.93
CA SER A 205 -22.61 6.21 -17.13
C SER A 205 -22.43 6.49 -15.64
N GLU A 206 -23.47 6.99 -14.99
CA GLU A 206 -23.57 7.03 -13.53
C GLU A 206 -23.41 5.60 -12.96
N ASP A 207 -22.72 5.47 -11.82
CA ASP A 207 -22.64 4.20 -11.08
C ASP A 207 -23.77 4.15 -10.04
N PRO A 208 -24.79 3.27 -10.21
CA PRO A 208 -25.90 3.17 -9.28
C PRO A 208 -25.46 2.92 -7.82
N HIS A 209 -24.33 2.23 -7.61
CA HIS A 209 -23.80 1.97 -6.28
C HIS A 209 -23.27 3.23 -5.61
N LEU A 210 -22.55 4.07 -6.36
CA LEU A 210 -21.98 5.31 -5.85
C LEU A 210 -23.07 6.37 -5.63
N VAL A 211 -24.05 6.46 -6.53
CA VAL A 211 -25.24 7.31 -6.36
C VAL A 211 -26.03 6.90 -5.12
N ALA A 212 -26.31 5.61 -4.95
CA ALA A 212 -27.00 5.10 -3.76
C ALA A 212 -26.16 5.29 -2.48
N ALA A 213 -24.84 5.18 -2.54
CA ALA A 213 -23.96 5.41 -1.40
C ALA A 213 -23.94 6.88 -0.98
N ARG A 214 -23.92 7.81 -1.94
CA ARG A 214 -24.06 9.25 -1.70
C ARG A 214 -25.33 9.56 -0.91
N GLY A 215 -26.46 8.93 -1.25
CA GLY A 215 -27.72 9.07 -0.48
C GLY A 215 -27.68 8.46 0.93
N ARG A 216 -26.77 7.51 1.21
CA ARG A 216 -26.62 6.82 2.50
C ARG A 216 -25.59 7.50 3.42
N HIS A 217 -25.43 8.82 3.31
CA HIS A 217 -24.40 9.60 4.01
C HIS A 217 -24.49 9.57 5.55
N GLY A 218 -25.67 9.27 6.13
CA GLY A 218 -25.81 9.16 7.60
C GLY A 218 -25.55 10.47 8.35
N ALA A 219 -25.69 11.61 7.65
CA ALA A 219 -25.34 12.93 8.17
C ALA A 219 -26.14 13.32 9.42
N GLU A 220 -27.35 12.79 9.60
CA GLU A 220 -28.22 13.06 10.76
C GLU A 220 -27.49 12.90 12.11
N LYS A 221 -26.69 11.82 12.25
CA LYS A 221 -25.93 11.56 13.47
C LYS A 221 -24.71 12.49 13.63
N MET A 222 -24.19 13.01 12.53
CA MET A 222 -23.02 13.88 12.49
C MET A 222 -23.41 15.35 12.70
N LEU A 223 -24.59 15.75 12.22
CA LEU A 223 -25.15 17.10 12.34
C LEU A 223 -25.37 17.53 13.79
N GLN A 224 -25.64 16.59 14.70
CA GLN A 224 -25.83 16.90 16.13
C GLN A 224 -24.51 17.24 16.85
N ARG A 225 -23.36 17.03 16.21
CA ARG A 225 -22.05 17.26 16.84
C ARG A 225 -21.54 18.65 16.46
N SER A 226 -21.09 19.40 17.46
CA SER A 226 -20.42 20.70 17.28
C SER A 226 -19.07 20.63 16.55
N ARG A 227 -18.47 19.43 16.47
CA ARG A 227 -17.20 19.19 15.77
C ARG A 227 -17.11 17.72 15.35
N LEU A 228 -16.56 17.46 14.17
CA LEU A 228 -16.26 16.10 13.73
C LEU A 228 -14.78 15.79 13.94
N VAL A 229 -14.49 14.62 14.51
CA VAL A 229 -13.13 14.12 14.70
C VAL A 229 -13.06 12.72 14.12
N PHE A 230 -12.18 12.53 13.15
CA PHE A 230 -11.88 11.24 12.55
C PHE A 230 -10.42 10.87 12.85
N CYS A 231 -10.21 9.60 13.22
CA CYS A 231 -8.90 9.04 13.53
C CYS A 231 -8.73 7.67 12.84
N THR A 232 -9.33 7.50 11.65
CA THR A 232 -9.25 6.20 10.97
C THR A 232 -7.86 6.02 10.37
N PRO A 233 -7.20 4.88 10.62
CA PRO A 233 -5.85 4.66 10.13
C PRO A 233 -5.81 4.44 8.62
N LEU A 234 -4.70 4.82 8.00
CA LEU A 234 -4.31 4.42 6.66
C LEU A 234 -3.88 2.95 6.65
N TRP A 235 -4.85 2.05 6.81
CA TRP A 235 -4.62 0.62 7.01
C TRP A 235 -3.84 -0.02 5.85
N ARG A 236 -3.94 0.53 4.63
CA ARG A 236 -3.09 0.11 3.50
C ARG A 236 -1.61 0.37 3.76
N ARG A 237 -1.24 1.59 4.17
CA ARG A 237 0.17 1.95 4.47
C ARG A 237 0.72 1.14 5.63
N VAL A 238 -0.06 0.98 6.71
CA VAL A 238 0.30 0.13 7.85
C VAL A 238 0.62 -1.30 7.39
N LYS A 239 -0.29 -1.91 6.60
CA LYS A 239 -0.07 -3.25 6.04
C LYS A 239 1.17 -3.30 5.16
N GLU A 240 1.38 -2.30 4.32
CA GLU A 240 2.55 -2.24 3.45
C GLU A 240 3.85 -2.20 4.25
N HIS A 241 3.93 -1.35 5.27
CA HIS A 241 5.09 -1.24 6.15
C HIS A 241 5.36 -2.56 6.89
N LEU A 242 4.33 -3.15 7.51
CA LEU A 242 4.43 -4.45 8.17
C LEU A 242 4.93 -5.53 7.20
N CYS A 243 4.35 -5.59 6.00
CA CYS A 243 4.71 -6.61 5.02
C CYS A 243 6.10 -6.40 4.40
N ASN A 244 6.60 -5.16 4.29
CA ASN A 244 7.86 -4.81 3.63
C ASN A 244 9.10 -4.96 4.52
N GLY A 245 8.98 -5.64 5.66
CA GLY A 245 10.09 -5.86 6.60
C GLY A 245 9.84 -5.24 7.97
N GLY A 246 8.79 -4.42 8.14
CA GLY A 246 8.42 -3.90 9.45
C GLY A 246 8.12 -5.02 10.45
N LEU A 247 7.43 -6.08 10.03
CA LEU A 247 7.18 -7.24 10.88
C LEU A 247 8.47 -7.98 11.26
N PHE A 248 9.45 -8.03 10.33
CA PHE A 248 10.75 -8.63 10.59
C PHE A 248 11.53 -7.80 11.63
N LEU A 249 11.59 -6.48 11.46
CA LEU A 249 12.27 -5.58 12.40
C LEU A 249 11.62 -5.58 13.78
N ILE A 250 10.27 -5.59 13.83
CA ILE A 250 9.54 -5.72 15.10
C ILE A 250 9.87 -7.05 15.77
N GLY A 251 9.82 -8.15 15.02
CA GLY A 251 10.16 -9.48 15.54
C GLY A 251 11.61 -9.57 16.04
N MET A 252 12.57 -9.02 15.28
CA MET A 252 13.98 -8.98 15.68
C MET A 252 14.19 -8.15 16.94
N GLY A 253 13.47 -7.03 17.09
CA GLY A 253 13.57 -6.23 18.29
C GLY A 253 13.00 -6.92 19.53
N VAL A 254 11.88 -7.64 19.39
CA VAL A 254 11.34 -8.51 20.44
C VAL A 254 12.34 -9.61 20.80
N LEU A 255 12.97 -10.24 19.81
CA LEU A 255 14.00 -11.25 20.04
C LEU A 255 15.16 -10.70 20.88
N PHE A 256 15.68 -9.52 20.55
CA PHE A 256 16.77 -8.90 21.32
C PHE A 256 16.35 -8.57 22.76
N LEU A 257 15.12 -8.13 22.97
CA LEU A 257 14.59 -7.91 24.32
C LEU A 257 14.52 -9.21 25.13
N VAL A 258 14.07 -10.31 24.50
CA VAL A 258 14.00 -11.63 25.15
C VAL A 258 15.39 -12.16 25.49
N ILE A 259 16.35 -12.10 24.55
CA ILE A 259 17.73 -12.54 24.78
C ILE A 259 18.38 -11.74 25.91
N GLY A 260 18.31 -10.40 25.86
CA GLY A 260 18.89 -9.54 26.88
C GLY A 260 18.22 -9.71 28.25
N GLY A 261 16.90 -9.90 28.29
CA GLY A 261 16.15 -10.18 29.50
C GLY A 261 16.50 -11.54 30.13
N GLN A 262 16.65 -12.59 29.32
CA GLN A 262 17.04 -13.92 29.78
C GLN A 262 18.42 -13.89 30.44
N GLN A 263 19.40 -13.26 29.78
CA GLN A 263 20.77 -13.16 30.29
C GLN A 263 20.82 -12.38 31.61
N LEU A 264 20.08 -11.27 31.76
CA LEU A 264 20.16 -10.43 32.96
C LEU A 264 19.37 -10.94 34.17
N PHE A 265 18.22 -11.57 33.95
CA PHE A 265 17.26 -11.86 35.03
C PHE A 265 17.13 -13.35 35.39
N PHE A 266 17.48 -14.26 34.48
CA PHE A 266 17.19 -15.69 34.66
C PHE A 266 18.43 -16.58 34.69
N GLU A 267 19.60 -16.07 34.32
CA GLU A 267 20.84 -16.84 34.37
C GLU A 267 21.41 -16.83 35.80
N THR A 268 21.40 -18.00 36.45
CA THR A 268 21.78 -18.14 37.87
C THR A 268 23.29 -18.14 38.11
N LYS A 269 24.11 -18.15 37.06
CA LYS A 269 25.56 -18.03 37.13
C LYS A 269 25.93 -16.54 37.20
N PRO A 270 26.93 -16.14 37.99
CA PRO A 270 27.43 -14.77 37.93
C PRO A 270 27.91 -14.49 36.50
N LEU A 271 27.22 -13.59 35.81
CA LEU A 271 27.58 -13.20 34.45
C LEU A 271 29.00 -12.64 34.44
N SER A 272 29.81 -13.05 33.47
CA SER A 272 31.06 -12.37 33.17
C SER A 272 30.75 -10.90 32.81
N GLY A 273 31.68 -9.99 33.09
CA GLY A 273 31.52 -8.58 32.70
C GLY A 273 31.26 -8.39 31.19
N SER A 274 31.73 -9.32 30.35
CA SER A 274 31.40 -9.39 28.93
C SER A 274 29.93 -9.71 28.67
N ASP A 275 29.37 -10.68 29.40
CA ASP A 275 28.03 -11.22 29.15
C ASP A 275 26.97 -10.23 29.62
N MET A 276 27.25 -9.52 30.72
CA MET A 276 26.44 -8.39 31.16
C MET A 276 26.42 -7.26 30.12
N ALA A 277 27.57 -6.96 29.49
CA ALA A 277 27.65 -5.94 28.44
C ALA A 277 26.85 -6.35 27.19
N PHE A 278 26.90 -7.63 26.78
CA PHE A 278 26.10 -8.15 25.68
C PHE A 278 24.59 -8.10 25.99
N ALA A 279 24.19 -8.45 27.20
CA ALA A 279 22.78 -8.41 27.60
C ALA A 279 22.22 -6.99 27.59
N VAL A 280 22.97 -6.02 28.10
CA VAL A 280 22.62 -4.59 28.03
C VAL A 280 22.57 -4.11 26.59
N LEU A 281 23.53 -4.51 25.75
CA LEU A 281 23.53 -4.18 24.32
C LEU A 281 22.27 -4.69 23.61
N PHE A 282 21.84 -5.94 23.86
CA PHE A 282 20.63 -6.49 23.26
C PHE A 282 19.36 -5.78 23.74
N LEU A 283 19.28 -5.45 25.03
CA LEU A 283 18.16 -4.67 25.57
C LEU A 283 18.06 -3.28 24.92
N LEU A 284 19.18 -2.64 24.56
CA LEU A 284 19.19 -1.36 23.85
C LEU A 284 18.87 -1.53 22.35
N LEU A 285 19.37 -2.59 21.72
CA LEU A 285 19.17 -2.85 20.29
C LEU A 285 17.71 -3.20 19.96
N GLY A 286 16.99 -3.82 20.90
CA GLY A 286 15.57 -4.13 20.76
C GLY A 286 14.70 -2.90 20.42
N PRO A 287 14.61 -1.89 21.28
CA PRO A 287 13.87 -0.66 21.01
C PRO A 287 14.36 0.08 19.77
N VAL A 288 15.69 0.13 19.53
CA VAL A 288 16.28 0.80 18.36
C VAL A 288 15.79 0.17 17.05
N THR A 289 15.75 -1.16 16.98
CA THR A 289 15.26 -1.87 15.78
C THR A 289 13.75 -1.72 15.57
N MET A 290 12.97 -1.58 16.65
CA MET A 290 11.51 -1.38 16.58
C MET A 290 11.11 0.08 16.36
N ALA A 291 11.97 1.05 16.68
CA ALA A 291 11.62 2.48 16.65
C ALA A 291 11.14 2.94 15.27
N TYR A 292 11.88 2.62 14.21
CA TYR A 292 11.51 3.01 12.84
C TYR A 292 10.17 2.42 12.37
N PRO A 293 9.92 1.10 12.41
CA PRO A 293 8.64 0.55 11.98
C PRO A 293 7.46 1.04 12.84
N LEU A 294 7.66 1.21 14.16
CA LEU A 294 6.61 1.75 15.03
C LEU A 294 6.31 3.22 14.74
N TYR A 295 7.33 4.05 14.52
CA TYR A 295 7.17 5.43 14.12
C TYR A 295 6.41 5.55 12.79
N LYS A 296 6.75 4.73 11.79
CA LYS A 296 6.03 4.70 10.50
C LYS A 296 4.57 4.24 10.63
N ILE A 297 4.31 3.27 11.51
CA ILE A 297 2.94 2.85 11.81
C ILE A 297 2.18 4.00 12.48
N TYR A 298 2.80 4.71 13.44
CA TYR A 298 2.20 5.86 14.12
C TYR A 298 1.85 7.00 13.14
N GLU A 299 2.72 7.32 12.18
CA GLU A 299 2.42 8.31 11.13
C GLU A 299 1.16 7.98 10.31
N CYS A 300 0.73 6.71 10.28
CA CYS A 300 -0.47 6.27 9.57
C CYS A 300 -1.78 6.52 10.34
N PHE A 301 -1.75 7.13 11.53
CA PHE A 301 -2.93 7.50 12.33
C PHE A 301 -3.14 9.03 12.38
N PRO A 302 -3.29 9.72 11.24
CA PRO A 302 -3.56 11.14 11.24
C PRO A 302 -4.94 11.41 11.84
N ARG A 303 -5.02 12.44 12.67
CA ARG A 303 -6.27 12.97 13.20
C ARG A 303 -6.79 14.05 12.27
N VAL A 304 -8.01 13.85 11.76
CA VAL A 304 -8.77 14.84 11.00
C VAL A 304 -9.80 15.45 11.91
N VAL A 305 -9.83 16.77 11.92
CA VAL A 305 -10.75 17.60 12.68
C VAL A 305 -11.49 18.46 11.68
N VAL A 306 -12.81 18.47 11.78
CA VAL A 306 -13.67 19.36 10.99
C VAL A 306 -14.42 20.24 11.98
N ASP A 307 -14.21 21.55 11.86
CA ASP A 307 -14.85 22.59 12.65
C ASP A 307 -15.34 23.73 11.75
N GLU A 308 -15.98 24.75 12.33
CA GLU A 308 -16.51 25.89 11.58
C GLU A 308 -15.40 26.72 10.91
N GLN A 309 -14.19 26.72 11.46
CA GLN A 309 -13.05 27.49 10.94
C GLN A 309 -12.41 26.81 9.72
N GLY A 310 -12.53 25.48 9.62
CA GLY A 310 -12.00 24.73 8.49
C GLY A 310 -11.79 23.25 8.79
N ILE A 311 -10.98 22.62 7.94
CA ILE A 311 -10.61 21.22 8.05
C ILE A 311 -9.12 21.14 8.42
N ARG A 312 -8.82 20.45 9.53
CA ARG A 312 -7.47 20.29 10.07
C ARG A 312 -7.04 18.83 9.99
N VAL A 313 -5.90 18.57 9.35
CA VAL A 313 -5.27 17.24 9.22
C VAL A 313 -3.90 17.30 9.86
N GLY A 314 -3.77 16.77 11.08
CA GLY A 314 -2.53 16.87 11.85
C GLY A 314 -2.10 18.33 12.05
N ARG A 315 -0.95 18.71 11.47
CA ARG A 315 -0.41 20.09 11.52
C ARG A 315 -0.88 20.99 10.37
N ARG A 316 -1.56 20.44 9.36
CA ARG A 316 -2.04 21.17 8.18
C ARG A 316 -3.50 21.58 8.37
N SER A 317 -3.86 22.78 7.94
CA SER A 317 -5.24 23.27 7.95
C SER A 317 -5.60 23.81 6.58
N CYS A 318 -6.82 23.57 6.14
CA CYS A 318 -7.41 24.21 4.97
C CYS A 318 -8.75 24.85 5.35
N VAL A 319 -9.07 25.93 4.65
CA VAL A 319 -10.38 26.57 4.73
C VAL A 319 -11.40 25.70 4.01
N TRP A 320 -12.67 25.83 4.38
CA TRP A 320 -13.77 25.17 3.69
C TRP A 320 -13.77 25.48 2.18
N PRO A 321 -13.99 24.47 1.33
CA PRO A 321 -14.17 24.71 -0.10
C PRO A 321 -15.46 25.48 -0.36
N GLU A 322 -15.44 26.36 -1.37
CA GLU A 322 -16.59 27.19 -1.78
C GLU A 322 -17.67 26.40 -2.53
N SER A 323 -17.36 25.19 -3.00
CA SER A 323 -18.30 24.32 -3.70
C SER A 323 -18.12 22.88 -3.25
N ARG A 324 -19.20 22.09 -3.30
CA ARG A 324 -19.18 20.66 -2.99
C ARG A 324 -18.17 19.88 -3.83
N SER A 325 -17.95 20.33 -5.06
CA SER A 325 -16.96 19.76 -5.97
C SER A 325 -15.53 19.86 -5.39
N GLY A 326 -15.27 20.83 -4.52
CA GLY A 326 -13.99 20.97 -3.81
C GLY A 326 -13.74 19.88 -2.76
N LEU A 327 -14.70 19.01 -2.45
CA LEU A 327 -14.51 17.82 -1.62
C LEU A 327 -14.83 16.57 -2.46
N PHE A 328 -13.82 15.75 -2.72
CA PHE A 328 -13.95 14.61 -3.63
C PHE A 328 -13.22 13.37 -3.10
N VAL A 329 -13.51 12.20 -3.66
CA VAL A 329 -12.80 10.95 -3.37
C VAL A 329 -11.86 10.64 -4.53
N ALA A 330 -10.65 10.22 -4.23
CA ALA A 330 -9.72 9.71 -5.23
C ALA A 330 -8.99 8.49 -4.64
N GLY A 331 -8.96 7.39 -5.39
CA GLY A 331 -8.59 6.08 -4.89
C GLY A 331 -9.49 5.66 -3.73
N ASP A 332 -8.90 5.56 -2.54
CA ASP A 332 -9.61 5.29 -1.28
C ASP A 332 -9.34 6.36 -0.21
N ARG A 333 -9.19 7.60 -0.64
CA ARG A 333 -9.01 8.77 0.23
C ARG A 333 -9.96 9.90 -0.16
N ILE A 334 -10.33 10.72 0.83
CA ILE A 334 -11.07 11.96 0.61
C ILE A 334 -10.04 13.08 0.47
N PHE A 335 -10.24 13.96 -0.49
CA PHE A 335 -9.41 15.12 -0.75
C PHE A 335 -10.24 16.39 -0.68
N VAL A 336 -9.60 17.47 -0.25
CA VAL A 336 -10.16 18.81 -0.30
C VAL A 336 -9.29 19.70 -1.17
N VAL A 337 -9.92 20.36 -2.15
CA VAL A 337 -9.32 21.41 -2.97
C VAL A 337 -9.37 22.70 -2.21
N TYR A 338 -8.24 23.39 -2.13
CA TYR A 338 -8.15 24.75 -1.62
C TYR A 338 -7.41 25.62 -2.63
N GLY A 339 -7.40 26.94 -2.40
CA GLY A 339 -7.00 27.96 -3.38
C GLY A 339 -5.77 27.62 -4.24
N ASN A 340 -5.83 28.03 -5.51
CA ASN A 340 -4.81 27.80 -6.56
C ASN A 340 -4.65 26.34 -7.00
N GLY A 341 -5.73 25.54 -6.97
CA GLY A 341 -5.73 24.17 -7.51
C GLY A 341 -4.90 23.17 -6.71
N LYS A 342 -4.58 23.50 -5.45
CA LYS A 342 -3.88 22.61 -4.51
C LYS A 342 -4.88 21.73 -3.78
N HIS A 343 -4.46 20.51 -3.46
CA HIS A 343 -5.28 19.54 -2.72
C HIS A 343 -4.62 19.12 -1.40
N LEU A 344 -5.46 18.73 -0.44
CA LEU A 344 -5.04 18.14 0.83
C LEU A 344 -5.79 16.82 1.05
N ALA A 345 -5.06 15.75 1.34
CA ALA A 345 -5.64 14.46 1.67
C ALA A 345 -6.18 14.44 3.11
N LEU A 346 -7.43 14.02 3.29
CA LEU A 346 -8.08 13.78 4.58
C LEU A 346 -7.83 12.33 5.03
N ASP A 347 -6.56 11.98 5.18
CA ASP A 347 -6.09 10.61 5.45
C ASP A 347 -6.71 9.95 6.70
N GLY A 348 -7.13 10.76 7.68
CA GLY A 348 -7.77 10.30 8.91
C GLY A 348 -9.26 10.04 8.81
N ALA A 349 -9.87 10.17 7.63
CA ALA A 349 -11.28 9.89 7.34
C ALA A 349 -11.52 8.62 6.49
N GLY A 350 -10.49 7.77 6.32
CA GLY A 350 -10.52 6.50 5.60
C GLY A 350 -11.47 5.39 6.13
N VAL A 351 -11.44 4.24 5.45
CA VAL A 351 -12.27 3.06 5.73
C VAL A 351 -11.41 1.80 5.86
N THR A 352 -11.70 0.97 6.85
CA THR A 352 -10.84 -0.15 7.27
C THR A 352 -11.06 -1.45 6.50
N TRP A 353 -12.29 -1.76 6.07
CA TRP A 353 -12.67 -3.09 5.56
C TRP A 353 -13.64 -3.00 4.38
N GLY A 354 -13.60 -4.00 3.50
CA GLY A 354 -14.48 -4.10 2.32
C GLY A 354 -13.69 -4.23 1.00
N SER A 355 -14.40 -4.59 -0.08
CA SER A 355 -13.87 -4.45 -1.44
C SER A 355 -13.53 -3.00 -1.74
N PHE A 356 -12.75 -2.74 -2.79
CA PHE A 356 -12.42 -1.38 -3.20
C PHE A 356 -13.69 -0.53 -3.41
N GLN A 357 -14.66 -1.06 -4.16
CA GLN A 357 -15.96 -0.44 -4.38
C GLN A 357 -16.69 -0.10 -3.07
N ARG A 358 -16.81 -1.05 -2.13
CA ARG A 358 -17.44 -0.76 -0.83
C ARG A 358 -16.72 0.33 -0.04
N ARG A 359 -15.39 0.40 -0.12
CA ARG A 359 -14.64 1.48 0.54
C ARG A 359 -14.91 2.82 -0.15
N GLN A 360 -14.95 2.86 -1.48
CA GLN A 360 -15.32 4.07 -2.22
C GLN A 360 -16.75 4.52 -1.89
N GLU A 361 -17.73 3.63 -1.88
CA GLU A 361 -19.10 3.92 -1.47
C GLU A 361 -19.15 4.59 -0.08
N GLN A 362 -18.45 4.00 0.90
CA GLN A 362 -18.40 4.54 2.26
C GLN A 362 -17.66 5.89 2.34
N LEU A 363 -16.63 6.09 1.52
CA LEU A 363 -15.92 7.36 1.43
C LEU A 363 -16.76 8.44 0.76
N VAL A 364 -17.52 8.12 -0.28
CA VAL A 364 -18.47 9.03 -0.93
C VAL A 364 -19.56 9.43 0.05
N ALA A 365 -20.15 8.48 0.77
CA ALA A 365 -21.13 8.74 1.82
C ALA A 365 -20.55 9.66 2.93
N ARG A 366 -19.30 9.42 3.34
CA ARG A 366 -18.63 10.22 4.38
C ARG A 366 -18.23 11.61 3.87
N CYS A 367 -17.75 11.72 2.65
CA CYS A 367 -17.46 12.96 1.94
C CYS A 367 -18.72 13.83 1.93
N GLU A 368 -19.84 13.24 1.55
CA GLU A 368 -21.13 13.91 1.56
C GLU A 368 -21.56 14.37 2.96
N ALA A 369 -21.40 13.52 3.98
CA ALA A 369 -21.73 13.89 5.34
C ALA A 369 -20.89 15.05 5.89
N ILE A 370 -19.60 15.12 5.52
CA ILE A 370 -18.72 16.24 5.89
C ILE A 370 -19.20 17.53 5.23
N TRP A 371 -19.55 17.48 3.94
CA TRP A 371 -20.09 18.65 3.23
C TRP A 371 -21.39 19.16 3.86
N LEU A 372 -22.36 18.26 4.08
CA LEU A 372 -23.65 18.62 4.70
C LEU A 372 -23.49 19.16 6.11
N TRP A 373 -22.54 18.63 6.89
CA TRP A 373 -22.20 19.17 8.21
C TRP A 373 -21.75 20.63 8.12
N GLY A 374 -20.83 20.94 7.18
CA GLY A 374 -20.32 22.28 6.96
C GLY A 374 -21.42 23.27 6.54
N VAL A 375 -22.34 22.84 5.67
CA VAL A 375 -23.49 23.66 5.26
C VAL A 375 -24.44 23.94 6.42
N ALA A 376 -24.78 22.93 7.21
CA ALA A 376 -25.71 23.08 8.33
C ALA A 376 -25.17 23.96 9.46
N HIS A 377 -23.86 23.98 9.68
CA HIS A 377 -23.20 24.83 10.69
C HIS A 377 -22.77 26.19 10.12
N GLY A 378 -23.14 26.51 8.88
CA GLY A 378 -22.79 27.79 8.24
C GLY A 378 -21.30 27.97 7.92
N ALA A 379 -20.51 26.89 8.00
CA ALA A 379 -19.07 26.90 7.72
C ALA A 379 -18.77 26.99 6.21
N THR A 380 -19.70 26.55 5.37
CA THR A 380 -19.63 26.69 3.91
C THR A 380 -21.02 26.85 3.29
N ARG A 381 -21.07 27.23 2.02
CA ARG A 381 -22.28 27.31 1.19
C ARG A 381 -21.97 26.86 -0.23
N GLU A 382 -22.96 26.32 -0.93
CA GLU A 382 -22.77 25.97 -2.35
C GLU A 382 -22.72 27.24 -3.21
N THR A 383 -21.55 27.50 -3.81
CA THR A 383 -21.37 28.61 -4.77
C THR A 383 -21.38 28.15 -6.22
N GLY A 384 -21.26 26.85 -6.49
CA GLY A 384 -21.09 26.31 -7.85
C GLY A 384 -19.71 26.56 -8.47
N ARG A 385 -18.79 27.24 -7.77
CA ARG A 385 -17.45 27.53 -8.30
C ARG A 385 -16.60 26.27 -8.39
N TYR A 386 -16.29 25.86 -9.62
CA TYR A 386 -15.40 24.74 -9.87
C TYR A 386 -13.94 25.18 -9.88
N VAL A 387 -13.12 24.62 -8.99
CA VAL A 387 -11.68 24.86 -8.96
C VAL A 387 -10.96 23.65 -9.56
N PRO A 388 -10.29 23.77 -10.71
CA PRO A 388 -9.53 22.67 -11.31
C PRO A 388 -8.26 22.38 -10.50
N LEU A 389 -7.89 21.10 -10.44
CA LEU A 389 -6.64 20.66 -9.80
C LEU A 389 -5.44 20.94 -10.71
N GLY A 390 -4.31 21.30 -10.12
CA GLY A 390 -3.04 21.49 -10.86
C GLY A 390 -2.46 20.19 -11.40
N ASN A 391 -2.82 19.04 -10.80
CA ASN A 391 -2.40 17.71 -11.25
C ASN A 391 -3.45 17.12 -12.19
N ALA A 392 -3.08 16.87 -13.45
CA ALA A 392 -3.97 16.38 -14.49
C ALA A 392 -4.54 14.98 -14.22
N GLY A 393 -3.76 14.07 -13.64
CA GLY A 393 -4.23 12.71 -13.31
C GLY A 393 -5.26 12.71 -12.17
N MET A 394 -5.01 13.53 -11.16
CA MET A 394 -5.95 13.78 -10.05
C MET A 394 -7.23 14.46 -10.53
N GLN A 395 -7.13 15.40 -11.47
CA GLN A 395 -8.28 16.05 -12.08
C GLN A 395 -9.15 15.07 -12.85
N GLU A 396 -8.55 14.22 -13.68
CA GLU A 396 -9.25 13.18 -14.42
C GLU A 396 -9.95 12.16 -13.50
N GLU A 397 -9.31 11.80 -12.39
CA GLU A 397 -9.91 10.92 -11.38
C GLU A 397 -11.12 11.55 -10.72
N ARG A 398 -11.01 12.81 -10.32
CA ARG A 398 -12.12 13.56 -9.74
C ARG A 398 -13.29 13.63 -10.70
N GLU A 399 -13.06 13.99 -11.95
CA GLU A 399 -14.12 14.09 -12.98
C GLU A 399 -14.79 12.72 -13.23
N THR A 400 -14.02 11.64 -13.22
CA THR A 400 -14.54 10.28 -13.38
C THR A 400 -15.44 9.89 -12.21
N LEU A 401 -15.02 10.22 -10.98
CA LEU A 401 -15.86 9.98 -9.81
C LEU A 401 -17.11 10.88 -9.84
N GLU A 402 -16.95 12.18 -10.12
CA GLU A 402 -18.04 13.15 -10.20
C GLU A 402 -19.12 12.69 -11.17
N ARG A 403 -18.73 12.19 -12.36
CA ARG A 403 -19.63 11.51 -13.30
C ARG A 403 -20.31 10.28 -12.67
N GLY A 404 -19.54 9.41 -12.02
CA GLY A 404 -20.05 8.20 -11.38
C GLY A 404 -21.05 8.45 -10.23
N ILE A 405 -20.96 9.56 -9.51
CA ILE A 405 -21.89 9.94 -8.43
C ILE A 405 -23.04 10.84 -8.89
N GLY A 406 -23.16 11.11 -10.20
CA GLY A 406 -24.20 11.97 -10.77
C GLY A 406 -24.03 13.45 -10.42
N LEU A 407 -22.79 13.96 -10.42
CA LEU A 407 -22.50 15.40 -10.39
C LEU A 407 -22.21 15.90 -11.80
N ALA A 408 -22.71 17.10 -12.12
CA ALA A 408 -22.41 17.76 -13.39
C ALA A 408 -20.93 18.15 -13.43
N VAL A 409 -20.17 17.51 -14.31
CA VAL A 409 -18.76 17.88 -14.57
C VAL A 409 -18.75 19.04 -15.56
N PRO A 410 -18.23 20.22 -15.21
CA PRO A 410 -18.03 21.28 -16.18
C PRO A 410 -17.03 20.80 -17.23
N HIS A 411 -17.42 20.88 -18.51
CA HIS A 411 -16.57 20.44 -19.61
C HIS A 411 -15.26 21.23 -19.62
N ARG A 412 -14.15 20.50 -19.84
CA ARG A 412 -12.80 21.04 -20.01
C ARG A 412 -12.82 22.09 -21.13
N GLY A 413 -12.89 23.37 -20.77
CA GLY A 413 -12.91 24.49 -21.74
C GLY A 413 -14.02 25.53 -21.57
N GLN A 414 -14.94 25.40 -20.62
CA GLN A 414 -15.81 26.54 -20.28
C GLN A 414 -15.09 27.49 -19.31
N PRO A 415 -14.98 28.80 -19.64
CA PRO A 415 -14.51 29.77 -18.66
C PRO A 415 -15.52 29.87 -17.52
N ALA A 416 -15.00 30.01 -16.30
CA ALA A 416 -15.75 30.18 -15.06
C ALA A 416 -16.60 31.46 -15.05
#